data_AF-E2ANN1-F1
#
_entry.id   AF-E2ANN1-F1
#
_cell.length_a   1.000
_cell.length_b   1.000
_cell.length_c   1.000
_cell.angle_alpha   90.00
_cell.angle_beta   90.00
_cell.angle_gamma   90.00
#
_symmetry.space_group_name_H-M   'P 1'
#
loop_
_entity.id
_entity.type
_entity.pdbx_description
1 polymer ?
#
loop_
_entity_poly.entity_id
_entity_poly.type
_entity_poly.pdbx_seq_one_letter_code
_entity_poly.pdbx_strand_id
1 'polypeptide(L)'
;LPKDARTLLKTPNITHAKKLGSGLYYYFGINETLSNLCNKQNIIIKLNQEILLATNIDGLPLSKSTNSSFWPILCTVKSIDKIKNKVFMVALYHGNVKPNANEFLTDFVNECIELSKNGIYINSIRYHFKLSMLICDTPAKSYI
;
A
#
# COMPACT_ATOMS: atom_id res chain seq x y z
N LEU A 1 23.12 -22.56 -14.27
CA LEU A 1 22.14 -21.60 -13.73
C LEU A 1 21.98 -21.84 -12.23
N PRO A 2 21.82 -20.82 -11.36
CA PRO A 2 21.45 -21.07 -9.97
C PRO A 2 20.07 -21.72 -9.96
N LYS A 3 19.89 -22.73 -9.10
CA LYS A 3 18.67 -23.54 -9.03
C LYS A 3 17.47 -22.79 -8.46
N ASP A 4 17.69 -21.59 -7.94
CA ASP A 4 16.71 -20.84 -7.15
C ASP A 4 16.60 -19.39 -7.65
N ALA A 5 15.38 -18.99 -8.01
CA ALA A 5 15.06 -17.63 -8.44
C ALA A 5 15.37 -16.58 -7.35
N ARG A 6 15.36 -16.97 -6.06
CA ARG A 6 15.73 -16.09 -4.93
C ARG A 6 17.18 -15.60 -5.04
N THR A 7 18.08 -16.47 -5.50
CA THR A 7 19.49 -16.15 -5.71
C THR A 7 19.71 -15.27 -6.94
N LEU A 8 18.80 -15.36 -7.91
CA LEU A 8 18.84 -14.57 -9.16
C LEU A 8 18.36 -13.13 -8.94
N LEU A 9 17.34 -12.92 -8.10
CA LEU A 9 16.66 -11.63 -7.97
C LEU A 9 17.23 -10.70 -6.88
N LYS A 10 18.31 -11.07 -6.19
CA LYS A 10 18.94 -10.29 -5.09
C LYS A 10 17.89 -9.64 -4.17
N THR A 11 16.86 -10.40 -3.80
CA THR A 11 15.84 -9.90 -2.87
C THR A 11 16.52 -9.56 -1.55
N PRO A 12 16.35 -8.35 -0.98
CA PRO A 12 16.98 -8.00 0.28
C PRO A 12 16.56 -9.00 1.37
N ASN A 13 17.54 -9.58 2.05
CA ASN A 13 17.31 -10.58 3.11
C ASN A 13 16.80 -9.97 4.42
N ILE A 14 16.65 -8.65 4.49
CA ILE A 14 16.23 -7.90 5.68
C ILE A 14 15.16 -6.90 5.24
N THR A 15 13.93 -7.15 5.64
CA THR A 15 12.86 -6.15 5.64
C THR A 15 12.53 -5.85 7.10
N HIS A 16 12.50 -4.57 7.48
CA HIS A 16 12.14 -4.13 8.83
C HIS A 16 10.62 -4.23 9.05
N ALA A 17 10.09 -5.46 9.00
CA ALA A 17 8.70 -5.72 9.36
C ALA A 17 8.50 -5.50 10.86
N LYS A 18 7.48 -4.70 11.21
CA LYS A 18 7.02 -4.50 12.58
C LYS A 18 6.23 -5.73 13.02
N LYS A 19 6.32 -6.08 14.29
CA LYS A 19 5.41 -7.07 14.89
C LYS A 19 4.07 -6.38 15.18
N LEU A 20 2.96 -6.96 14.72
CA LEU A 20 1.61 -6.45 14.95
C LEU A 20 0.79 -7.60 15.55
N GLY A 21 0.51 -7.55 16.85
CA GLY A 21 -0.03 -8.69 17.59
C GLY A 21 0.82 -9.96 17.43
N SER A 22 0.23 -11.02 16.86
CA SER A 22 0.90 -12.29 16.56
C SER A 22 1.51 -12.38 15.16
N GLY A 23 1.36 -11.35 14.33
CA GLY A 23 1.81 -11.33 12.93
C GLY A 23 2.93 -10.33 12.65
N LEU A 24 3.29 -10.27 11.38
CA LEU A 24 4.28 -9.35 10.81
C LEU A 24 3.55 -8.32 9.93
N TYR A 25 3.94 -7.07 10.05
CA TYR A 25 3.37 -5.94 9.33
C TYR A 25 4.50 -5.10 8.71
N TYR A 26 4.31 -4.69 7.46
CA TYR A 26 5.20 -3.75 6.81
C TYR A 26 4.40 -2.64 6.15
N TYR A 27 4.83 -1.40 6.38
CA TYR A 27 4.25 -0.22 5.76
C TYR A 27 5.22 0.31 4.69
N PHE A 28 4.80 0.27 3.43
CA PHE A 28 5.58 0.72 2.26
C PHE A 28 5.45 2.23 2.01
N GLY A 29 4.40 2.87 2.54
CA GLY A 29 4.14 4.29 2.35
C GLY A 29 3.52 4.63 1.00
N ILE A 30 2.52 5.50 1.02
CA ILE A 30 1.82 6.01 -0.17
C ILE A 30 2.78 6.84 -1.02
N ASN A 31 3.47 7.81 -0.39
CA ASN A 31 4.35 8.74 -1.09
C ASN A 31 5.53 8.00 -1.74
N GLU A 32 6.25 7.18 -0.96
CA GLU A 32 7.38 6.41 -1.45
C GLU A 32 6.97 5.47 -2.60
N THR A 33 5.88 4.72 -2.42
CA THR A 33 5.43 3.74 -3.42
C THR A 33 4.96 4.43 -4.71
N LEU A 34 4.18 5.51 -4.61
CA LEU A 34 3.68 6.23 -5.78
C LEU A 34 4.79 6.98 -6.51
N SER A 35 5.71 7.62 -5.78
CA SER A 35 6.89 8.27 -6.36
C SER A 35 7.74 7.26 -7.13
N ASN A 36 8.03 6.10 -6.53
CA ASN A 36 8.76 5.03 -7.20
C ASN A 36 8.02 4.50 -8.44
N LEU A 37 6.70 4.37 -8.39
CA LEU A 37 5.88 3.95 -9.53
C LEU A 37 5.94 4.96 -10.68
N CYS A 38 5.80 6.25 -10.38
CA CYS A 38 5.88 7.33 -11.35
C CYS A 38 7.27 7.39 -12.01
N ASN A 39 8.33 7.25 -11.21
CA ASN A 39 9.70 7.30 -11.69
C ASN A 39 10.03 6.12 -12.61
N LYS A 40 9.67 4.90 -12.20
CA LYS A 40 9.90 3.68 -13.00
C LYS A 40 9.18 3.70 -14.36
N GLN A 41 8.05 4.40 -14.44
CA GLN A 41 7.24 4.50 -15.67
C GLN A 41 7.43 5.82 -16.42
N ASN A 42 8.37 6.68 -16.01
CA ASN A 42 8.60 8.00 -16.59
C ASN A 42 7.30 8.83 -16.71
N ILE A 43 6.48 8.84 -15.66
CA ILE A 43 5.21 9.54 -15.64
C ILE A 43 5.43 10.99 -15.23
N ILE A 44 5.12 11.89 -16.15
CA ILE A 44 5.02 13.32 -15.90
C ILE A 44 3.56 13.64 -15.56
N ILE A 45 3.35 14.18 -14.35
CA ILE A 45 2.05 14.63 -13.85
C ILE A 45 1.90 16.12 -14.20
N LYS A 46 0.70 16.56 -14.56
CA LYS A 46 0.48 17.97 -14.88
C LYS A 46 0.59 18.82 -13.62
N LEU A 47 1.15 20.03 -13.75
CA LEU A 47 1.20 20.99 -12.66
C LEU A 47 -0.22 21.28 -12.15
N ASN A 48 -0.37 21.42 -10.83
CA ASN A 48 -1.65 21.65 -10.13
C ASN A 48 -2.68 20.51 -10.23
N GLN A 49 -2.29 19.33 -10.72
CA GLN A 49 -3.16 18.16 -10.72
C GLN A 49 -3.34 17.61 -9.30
N GLU A 50 -4.59 17.41 -8.88
CA GLU A 50 -4.90 16.74 -7.61
C GLU A 50 -4.71 15.23 -7.73
N ILE A 51 -4.07 14.60 -6.73
CA ILE A 51 -3.88 13.16 -6.63
C ILE A 51 -5.06 12.56 -5.86
N LEU A 52 -5.92 11.85 -6.58
CA LEU A 52 -7.11 11.19 -6.03
C LEU A 52 -6.79 9.71 -5.76
N LEU A 53 -6.59 9.36 -4.49
CA LEU A 53 -6.26 8.00 -4.06
C LEU A 53 -7.53 7.21 -3.75
N ALA A 54 -7.71 6.06 -4.39
CA ALA A 54 -8.71 5.08 -4.02
C ALA A 54 -8.01 3.86 -3.39
N THR A 55 -8.47 3.45 -2.22
CA THR A 55 -7.85 2.41 -1.40
C THR A 55 -8.79 1.23 -1.26
N ASN A 56 -8.24 0.01 -1.33
CA ASN A 56 -8.90 -1.25 -1.09
C ASN A 56 -8.19 -1.99 0.05
N ILE A 57 -8.96 -2.48 1.01
CA ILE A 57 -8.45 -3.26 2.13
C ILE A 57 -9.17 -4.61 2.11
N ASP A 58 -8.40 -5.67 1.94
CA ASP A 58 -8.91 -7.03 1.79
C ASP A 58 -8.18 -7.99 2.74
N GLY A 59 -8.87 -9.04 3.16
CA GLY A 59 -8.32 -10.14 3.94
C GLY A 59 -8.34 -11.41 3.10
N LEU A 60 -7.18 -11.76 2.54
CA LEU A 60 -7.06 -12.92 1.67
C LEU A 60 -6.48 -14.11 2.47
N PRO A 61 -7.24 -15.23 2.64
CA PRO A 61 -6.68 -16.46 3.18
C PRO A 61 -5.64 -17.00 2.19
N LEU A 62 -4.44 -17.29 2.69
CA LEU A 62 -3.30 -17.64 1.85
C LEU A 62 -3.30 -19.08 1.34
N SER A 63 -3.86 -19.98 2.14
CA SER A 63 -3.95 -21.38 1.78
C SER A 63 -5.15 -22.02 2.46
N LYS A 64 -5.65 -23.11 1.88
CA LYS A 64 -6.73 -23.92 2.49
C LYS A 64 -6.22 -24.81 3.64
N SER A 65 -4.90 -24.90 3.84
CA SER A 65 -4.26 -25.86 4.74
C SER A 65 -3.45 -25.23 5.88
N THR A 66 -3.29 -23.91 5.90
CA THR A 66 -2.64 -23.16 6.99
C THR A 66 -3.55 -22.03 7.43
N ASN A 67 -3.65 -21.77 8.74
CA ASN A 67 -4.41 -20.63 9.28
C ASN A 67 -3.80 -19.26 8.95
N SER A 68 -2.84 -19.16 8.02
CA SER A 68 -2.19 -17.90 7.69
C SER A 68 -3.06 -17.04 6.76
N SER A 69 -3.12 -15.75 7.06
CA SER A 69 -3.87 -14.74 6.33
C SER A 69 -2.97 -13.57 5.93
N PHE A 70 -3.14 -13.07 4.70
CA PHE A 70 -2.58 -11.79 4.29
C PHE A 70 -3.66 -10.71 4.32
N TRP A 71 -3.27 -9.54 4.81
CA TRP A 71 -4.08 -8.34 4.81
C TRP A 71 -3.29 -7.21 4.14
N PRO A 72 -3.40 -7.08 2.81
CA PRO A 72 -2.81 -5.95 2.10
C PRO A 72 -3.69 -4.69 2.20
N ILE A 73 -3.04 -3.53 2.22
CA ILE A 73 -3.67 -2.25 1.86
C ILE A 73 -3.21 -1.92 0.44
N LEU A 74 -4.15 -1.93 -0.49
CA LEU A 74 -3.93 -1.70 -1.91
C LEU A 74 -4.48 -0.33 -2.31
N CYS A 75 -3.78 0.39 -3.17
CA CYS A 75 -4.19 1.71 -3.63
C CYS A 75 -4.11 1.83 -5.14
N THR A 76 -4.92 2.75 -5.69
CA THR A 76 -4.91 3.18 -7.09
C THR A 76 -5.07 4.70 -7.17
N VAL A 77 -4.43 5.36 -8.13
CA VAL A 77 -4.60 6.81 -8.34
C VAL A 77 -5.57 7.05 -9.48
N LYS A 78 -6.76 7.60 -9.20
CA LYS A 78 -7.83 7.77 -10.19
C LYS A 78 -7.65 8.99 -11.08
N SER A 79 -6.94 10.01 -10.62
CA SER A 79 -6.78 11.27 -11.37
C SER A 79 -5.71 11.23 -12.46
N ILE A 80 -4.83 10.21 -12.50
CA ILE A 80 -3.75 10.11 -13.50
C ILE A 80 -4.06 9.00 -14.50
N ASP A 81 -4.44 9.36 -15.73
CA ASP A 81 -4.84 8.41 -16.77
C ASP A 81 -3.81 7.31 -17.07
N LYS A 82 -2.51 7.63 -16.99
CA LYS A 82 -1.44 6.66 -17.25
C LYS A 82 -1.37 5.53 -16.21
N ILE A 83 -1.86 5.76 -14.98
CA ILE A 83 -1.79 4.79 -13.87
C ILE A 83 -3.13 4.49 -13.21
N LYS A 84 -4.26 4.98 -13.75
CA LYS A 84 -5.59 4.75 -13.17
C LYS A 84 -5.97 3.28 -13.00
N ASN A 85 -5.36 2.40 -13.81
CA ASN A 85 -5.55 0.95 -13.78
C ASN A 85 -4.41 0.21 -13.05
N LYS A 86 -3.45 0.92 -12.46
CA LYS A 86 -2.34 0.32 -11.71
C LYS A 86 -2.68 0.27 -10.22
N VAL A 87 -2.66 -0.93 -9.66
CA VAL A 87 -2.76 -1.17 -8.22
C VAL A 87 -1.35 -1.27 -7.65
N PHE A 88 -1.13 -0.64 -6.51
CA PHE A 88 0.11 -0.75 -5.74
C PHE A 88 -0.22 -1.00 -4.26
N MET A 89 0.69 -1.69 -3.58
CA MET A 89 0.52 -2.06 -2.18
C MET A 89 1.24 -1.04 -1.30
N VAL A 90 0.54 -0.50 -0.30
CA VAL A 90 1.08 0.48 0.65
C VAL A 90 1.30 -0.10 2.04
N ALA A 91 0.64 -1.22 2.36
CA ALA A 91 0.92 -1.99 3.57
C ALA A 91 0.64 -3.47 3.34
N LEU A 92 1.29 -4.32 4.13
CA LEU A 92 1.02 -5.76 4.16
C LEU A 92 1.13 -6.28 5.58
N TYR A 93 0.09 -6.95 6.06
CA TYR A 93 0.14 -7.79 7.25
C TYR A 93 0.07 -9.27 6.88
N HIS A 94 0.82 -10.08 7.63
CA HIS A 94 0.85 -11.53 7.54
C HIS A 94 0.77 -12.14 8.93
N GLY A 95 -0.20 -13.02 9.17
CA GLY A 95 -0.28 -13.73 10.44
C GLY A 95 -1.39 -14.77 10.46
N ASN A 96 -1.37 -15.60 11.51
CA ASN A 96 -2.36 -16.66 11.70
C ASN A 96 -3.71 -16.15 12.20
N VAL A 97 -3.76 -14.90 12.63
CA VAL A 97 -4.94 -14.23 13.18
C VAL A 97 -5.11 -12.91 12.46
N LYS A 98 -6.35 -12.48 12.26
CA LYS A 98 -6.70 -11.15 11.78
C LYS A 98 -5.99 -10.08 12.64
N PRO A 99 -5.40 -9.02 12.04
CA PRO A 99 -4.77 -7.99 12.84
C PRO A 99 -5.81 -7.23 13.68
N ASN A 100 -5.37 -6.34 14.57
CA ASN A 100 -6.25 -5.32 15.12
C ASN A 100 -6.41 -4.20 14.08
N ALA A 101 -7.65 -3.78 13.79
CA ALA A 101 -7.91 -2.81 12.72
C ALA A 101 -7.26 -1.45 12.97
N ASN A 102 -7.36 -0.94 14.20
CA ASN A 102 -6.79 0.35 14.56
C ASN A 102 -5.27 0.33 14.38
N GLU A 103 -4.60 -0.70 14.92
CA GLU A 103 -3.15 -0.83 14.77
C GLU A 103 -2.72 -1.01 13.31
N PHE A 104 -3.46 -1.81 12.53
CA PHE A 104 -3.17 -2.07 11.12
C PHE A 104 -3.28 -0.83 10.24
N LEU A 105 -4.25 0.04 10.54
CA LEU A 105 -4.54 1.25 9.77
C LEU A 105 -3.80 2.48 10.28
N THR A 106 -3.15 2.42 11.44
CA THR A 106 -2.53 3.59 12.08
C THR A 106 -1.54 4.29 11.15
N ASP A 107 -0.55 3.57 10.60
CA ASP A 107 0.45 4.16 9.72
C ASP A 107 -0.19 4.74 8.43
N PHE A 108 -1.17 4.03 7.85
CA PHE A 108 -1.90 4.46 6.65
C PHE A 108 -2.70 5.75 6.87
N VAL A 109 -3.45 5.82 7.97
CA VAL A 109 -4.28 6.97 8.31
C VAL A 109 -3.40 8.18 8.63
N ASN A 110 -2.32 7.98 9.38
CA ASN A 110 -1.38 9.05 9.71
C ASN A 110 -0.75 9.66 8.45
N GLU A 111 -0.29 8.83 7.51
CA GLU A 111 0.26 9.34 6.24
C GLU A 111 -0.84 10.01 5.39
N CYS A 112 -2.06 9.44 5.32
CA CYS A 112 -3.17 10.09 4.61
C CYS A 112 -3.48 11.50 5.17
N ILE A 113 -3.45 11.67 6.49
CA ILE A 113 -3.66 12.97 7.15
C ILE A 113 -2.51 13.94 6.83
N GLU A 114 -1.27 13.47 6.89
CA GLU A 114 -0.08 14.25 6.55
C GLU A 114 -0.16 14.73 5.09
N LEU A 115 -0.39 13.81 4.15
CA LEU A 115 -0.46 14.12 2.72
C LEU A 115 -1.64 15.03 2.39
N SER A 116 -2.78 14.86 3.06
CA SER A 116 -3.94 15.75 2.86
C SER A 116 -3.66 17.19 3.31
N LYS A 117 -2.81 17.38 4.34
CA LYS A 117 -2.43 18.69 4.87
C LYS A 117 -1.30 19.33 4.08
N ASN A 118 -0.23 18.57 3.84
CA ASN A 118 1.03 19.08 3.31
C ASN A 118 1.15 18.88 1.79
N GLY A 119 0.34 18.00 1.21
CA GLY A 119 0.46 17.55 -0.17
C GLY A 119 1.43 16.38 -0.32
N ILE A 120 1.44 15.77 -1.50
CA ILE A 120 2.32 14.67 -1.86
C ILE A 120 3.43 15.15 -2.79
N TYR A 121 4.65 14.64 -2.61
CA TYR A 121 5.79 15.01 -3.44
C TYR A 121 6.12 13.90 -4.43
N ILE A 122 6.03 14.18 -5.73
CA ILE A 122 6.42 13.25 -6.79
C ILE A 122 7.41 13.98 -7.69
N ASN A 123 8.60 13.40 -7.91
CA ASN A 123 9.70 14.06 -8.63
C ASN A 123 10.04 15.46 -8.09
N SER A 124 10.07 15.60 -6.77
CA SER A 124 10.31 16.88 -6.07
C SER A 124 9.26 17.97 -6.32
N ILE A 125 8.16 17.67 -7.01
CA ILE A 125 7.03 18.58 -7.22
C ILE A 125 5.92 18.22 -6.24
N ARG A 126 5.36 19.24 -5.58
CA ARG A 126 4.26 19.10 -4.64
C ARG A 126 2.91 19.10 -5.36
N TYR A 127 2.05 18.15 -5.03
CA TYR A 127 0.69 18.03 -5.54
C TYR A 127 -0.32 18.00 -4.39
N HIS A 128 -1.53 18.49 -4.64
CA HIS A 128 -2.64 18.30 -3.71
C HIS A 128 -3.01 16.81 -3.65
N PHE A 129 -3.28 16.31 -2.45
CA PHE A 129 -3.62 14.91 -2.23
C PHE A 129 -4.99 14.82 -1.57
N LYS A 130 -5.79 13.84 -2.03
CA LYS A 130 -7.09 13.53 -1.46
C LYS A 130 -7.36 12.04 -1.53
N LEU A 131 -7.74 11.47 -0.39
CA LEU A 131 -8.32 10.13 -0.33
C LEU A 131 -9.77 10.20 -0.86
N SER A 132 -10.00 9.64 -2.05
CA SER A 132 -11.29 9.72 -2.74
C SER A 132 -12.24 8.58 -2.38
N MET A 133 -11.72 7.38 -2.11
CA MET A 133 -12.54 6.21 -1.85
C MET A 133 -11.83 5.20 -0.95
N LEU A 134 -12.61 4.58 -0.06
CA LEU A 134 -12.24 3.38 0.69
C LEU A 134 -13.19 2.25 0.28
N ILE A 135 -12.64 1.19 -0.30
CA ILE A 135 -13.35 0.02 -0.83
C ILE A 135 -13.02 -1.17 0.08
N CYS A 136 -14.03 -1.73 0.73
CA CYS A 136 -13.86 -2.87 1.62
C CYS A 136 -15.01 -3.84 1.36
N ASP A 137 -14.72 -5.13 1.22
CA ASP A 137 -15.75 -6.17 1.15
C ASP A 137 -16.48 -6.27 2.49
N THR A 138 -17.71 -6.81 2.50
CA THR A 138 -18.59 -6.84 3.68
C THR A 138 -17.90 -7.30 4.99
N PRO A 139 -17.04 -8.35 5.00
CA PRO A 139 -16.32 -8.76 6.21
C PRO A 139 -15.14 -7.84 6.60
N ALA A 140 -14.58 -7.10 5.65
CA ALA A 140 -13.56 -6.09 5.88
C ALA A 140 -14.19 -4.77 6.35
N LYS A 141 -15.37 -4.42 5.84
CA LYS A 141 -16.12 -3.22 6.22
C LYS A 141 -16.58 -3.22 7.67
N SER A 142 -16.98 -4.37 8.23
CA SER A 142 -17.35 -4.47 9.66
C SER A 142 -16.15 -4.42 10.61
N TYR A 143 -14.95 -4.51 10.05
CA TYR A 143 -13.71 -4.59 10.81
C TYR A 143 -12.96 -3.26 10.86
N ILE A 144 -13.11 -2.44 9.83
CA ILE A 144 -12.46 -1.13 9.67
C ILE A 144 -13.29 -0.04 10.33
#